data_AF-A0A9E8MX03-F1
#
_entry.id   AF-A0A9E8MX03-F1
#
_cell.length_a   1.000
_cell.length_b   1.000
_cell.length_c   1.000
_cell.angle_alpha   90.00
_cell.angle_beta   90.00
_cell.angle_gamma   90.00
#
_symmetry.space_group_name_H-M   'P 1'
#
loop_
_entity.id
_entity.type
_entity.pdbx_description
1 polymer ?
#
loop_
_entity_poly.entity_id
_entity_poly.type
_entity_poly.pdbx_seq_one_letter_code
_entity_poly.pdbx_strand_id
1 'polypeptide(L)'
;MNVLDVLSDSLSKTILNLNKIVSVESQNKITTEHILLNKYIESGICLLDMDLTEHQVIINNQLNNHLSILFNPAYLESIIQNLLSNAIKYRHPREESSNKYKLK
;
A
#
# COMPACT_ATOMS: atom_id res chain seq x y z
N MET A 1 -9.24 3.28 -25.52
CA MET A 1 -9.36 3.61 -24.08
C MET A 1 -7.98 4.02 -23.63
N ASN A 2 -7.81 5.26 -23.14
CA ASN A 2 -6.49 5.80 -22.86
C ASN A 2 -5.98 5.23 -21.53
N VAL A 3 -4.68 4.99 -21.39
CA VAL A 3 -4.10 4.41 -20.16
C VAL A 3 -4.42 5.25 -18.93
N LEU A 4 -4.53 6.57 -19.12
CA LEU A 4 -4.92 7.52 -18.08
C LEU A 4 -6.34 7.26 -17.54
N ASP A 5 -7.28 6.88 -18.41
CA ASP A 5 -8.67 6.60 -18.03
C ASP A 5 -8.74 5.34 -17.17
N VAL A 6 -7.94 4.32 -17.51
CA VAL A 6 -7.86 3.05 -16.77
C VAL A 6 -7.27 3.24 -15.37
N LEU A 7 -6.27 4.12 -15.24
CA LEU A 7 -5.68 4.47 -13.95
C LEU A 7 -6.65 5.28 -13.08
N SER A 8 -7.37 6.24 -13.66
CA SER A 8 -8.40 7.02 -12.97
C SER A 8 -9.56 6.14 -12.49
N ASP A 9 -10.00 5.18 -13.32
CA ASP A 9 -11.06 4.23 -12.97
C ASP A 9 -10.65 3.27 -11.85
N SER A 10 -9.40 2.78 -11.88
CA SER A 10 -8.89 1.94 -10.81
C SER A 10 -8.75 2.71 -9.50
N LEU A 11 -8.26 3.94 -9.53
CA LEU A 11 -8.19 4.80 -8.34
C LEU A 11 -9.59 5.11 -7.79
N SER A 12 -10.55 5.40 -8.66
CA SER A 12 -11.95 5.65 -8.29
C SER A 12 -12.59 4.40 -7.67
N LYS A 13 -12.31 3.21 -8.22
CA LYS A 13 -12.73 1.93 -7.63
C LYS A 13 -12.10 1.68 -6.27
N THR A 14 -10.85 2.05 -6.05
CA THR A 14 -10.19 1.96 -4.74
C THR A 14 -10.85 2.88 -3.72
N ILE A 15 -11.13 4.15 -4.09
CA ILE A 15 -11.85 5.10 -3.23
C ILE A 15 -13.28 4.61 -2.94
N LEU A 16 -13.97 4.02 -3.93
CA LEU A 16 -15.30 3.46 -3.75
C LEU A 16 -15.30 2.21 -2.87
N ASN A 17 -14.31 1.33 -3.00
CA ASN A 17 -14.18 0.14 -2.16
C ASN A 17 -13.87 0.52 -0.71
N LEU A 18 -13.05 1.56 -0.48
CA LEU A 18 -12.87 2.16 0.84
C LEU A 18 -14.22 2.64 1.42
N ASN A 19 -15.04 3.33 0.62
CA ASN A 19 -16.36 3.82 1.05
C ASN A 19 -17.40 2.70 1.28
N LYS A 20 -17.30 1.57 0.59
CA LYS A 20 -18.27 0.46 0.69
C LYS A 20 -18.13 -0.33 1.99
N ILE A 21 -16.93 -0.35 2.58
CA ILE A 21 -16.69 -0.88 3.93
C ILE A 21 -17.23 0.09 4.99
N VAL A 22 -17.16 1.41 4.73
CA VAL A 22 -17.62 2.46 5.65
C VAL A 22 -19.15 2.52 5.84
N SER A 23 -19.94 2.00 4.89
CA SER A 23 -21.41 2.15 4.92
C SER A 23 -22.14 1.08 5.73
N VAL A 24 -21.50 -0.04 6.11
CA VAL A 24 -22.17 -1.14 6.84
C VAL A 24 -22.00 -1.04 8.36
N GLU A 25 -21.03 -0.28 8.88
CA GLU A 25 -20.77 -0.17 10.33
C GLU A 25 -21.08 1.21 10.95
N SER A 26 -22.11 1.92 10.47
CA SER A 26 -22.49 3.23 11.02
C SER A 26 -23.04 3.23 12.47
N GLN A 27 -22.88 2.13 13.23
CA GLN A 27 -23.37 2.02 14.61
C GLN A 27 -22.29 2.05 15.71
N ASN A 28 -21.00 2.14 15.40
CA ASN A 28 -19.95 2.22 16.42
C ASN A 28 -19.12 3.48 16.23
N LYS A 29 -19.03 4.30 17.29
CA LYS A 29 -18.25 5.54 17.34
C LYS A 29 -16.87 5.33 16.72
N ILE A 30 -16.62 5.95 15.57
CA ILE A 30 -15.29 5.99 14.95
C ILE A 30 -14.37 6.75 15.93
N THR A 31 -13.58 6.00 16.70
CA THR A 31 -12.58 6.58 17.60
C THR A 31 -11.31 6.83 16.81
N THR A 32 -10.84 8.08 16.86
CA THR A 32 -9.55 8.49 16.31
C THR A 32 -8.52 8.59 17.41
N GLU A 33 -7.28 8.19 17.14
CA GLU A 33 -6.16 8.33 18.07
C GLU A 33 -4.93 8.92 17.37
N HIS A 34 -3.97 9.42 18.16
CA HIS A 34 -2.68 9.85 17.64
C HIS A 34 -1.83 8.63 17.28
N ILE A 35 -1.68 8.41 15.98
CA ILE A 35 -1.00 7.25 15.42
C ILE A 35 0.36 7.66 14.89
N LEU A 36 1.40 6.91 15.24
CA LEU A 36 2.71 6.99 14.61
C LEU A 36 2.69 6.19 13.30
N LEU A 37 2.78 6.88 12.16
CA LEU A 37 2.54 6.28 10.85
C LEU A 37 3.52 5.12 10.55
N ASN A 38 4.77 5.28 10.98
CA ASN A 38 5.82 4.28 10.77
C ASN A 38 5.48 2.93 11.40
N LYS A 39 4.83 2.89 12.57
CA LYS A 39 4.45 1.62 13.21
C LYS A 39 3.50 0.79 12.35
N TYR A 40 2.55 1.45 11.69
CA TYR A 40 1.55 0.77 10.86
C TYR A 40 2.15 0.29 9.56
N ILE A 41 3.07 1.07 8.99
CA ILE A 41 3.82 0.68 7.80
C ILE A 41 4.71 -0.52 8.10
N GLU A 42 5.50 -0.48 9.17
CA GLU A 42 6.34 -1.61 9.61
C GLU A 42 5.50 -2.85 9.88
N SER A 43 4.37 -2.72 10.58
CA SER A 43 3.46 -3.85 10.83
C SER A 43 2.92 -4.45 9.52
N GLY A 44 2.54 -3.60 8.56
CA GLY A 44 2.09 -4.04 7.24
C GLY A 44 3.20 -4.72 6.42
N ILE A 45 4.45 -4.24 6.53
CA ILE A 45 5.63 -4.87 5.92
C ILE A 45 5.85 -6.26 6.52
N CYS A 46 5.84 -6.38 7.85
CA CYS A 46 5.99 -7.67 8.54
C CYS A 46 4.88 -8.67 8.15
N LEU A 47 3.64 -8.20 7.99
CA LEU A 47 2.53 -9.06 7.58
C LEU A 47 2.71 -9.65 6.17
N LEU A 48 3.36 -8.89 5.28
CA LEU A 48 3.57 -9.25 3.87
C LEU A 48 5.00 -9.73 3.58
N ASP A 49 5.79 -10.02 4.61
CA ASP A 49 7.23 -10.33 4.48
C ASP A 49 7.50 -11.53 3.56
N MET A 50 6.63 -12.55 3.63
CA MET A 50 6.71 -13.73 2.75
C MET A 50 6.52 -13.33 1.28
N ASP A 51 5.48 -12.55 0.98
CA ASP A 51 5.19 -12.06 -0.38
C ASP A 51 6.32 -11.15 -0.88
N LEU A 52 6.86 -10.28 -0.03
CA LEU A 52 7.97 -9.39 -0.37
C LEU A 52 9.23 -10.17 -0.72
N THR A 53 9.52 -11.21 0.07
CA THR A 53 10.69 -12.08 -0.14
C THR A 53 10.55 -12.90 -1.41
N GLU A 54 9.40 -13.56 -1.61
CA GLU A 54 9.11 -14.37 -2.80
C GLU A 54 9.26 -13.53 -4.08
N HIS A 55 8.79 -12.29 -4.03
CA HIS A 55 8.74 -11.40 -5.18
C HIS A 55 9.94 -10.45 -5.31
N GLN A 56 10.93 -10.58 -4.42
CA GLN A 56 12.15 -9.75 -4.37
C GLN A 56 11.84 -8.24 -4.38
N VAL A 57 10.80 -7.84 -3.64
CA VAL A 57 10.37 -6.45 -3.55
C VAL A 57 11.18 -5.74 -2.47
N ILE A 58 11.68 -4.55 -2.79
CA ILE A 58 12.39 -3.68 -1.84
C ILE A 58 11.47 -2.50 -1.49
N ILE A 59 11.15 -2.34 -0.21
CA ILE A 59 10.38 -1.20 0.29
C ILE A 59 11.35 -0.15 0.84
N ASN A 60 11.33 1.04 0.23
CA ASN A 60 12.07 2.21 0.70
C ASN A 60 11.15 3.14 1.47
N ASN A 61 11.04 2.95 2.79
CA ASN A 61 10.27 3.85 3.64
C ASN A 61 11.10 5.10 3.99
N GLN A 62 10.72 6.25 3.44
CA GLN A 62 11.41 7.54 3.65
C GLN A 62 10.64 8.49 4.57
N LEU A 63 9.66 7.98 5.31
CA LEU A 63 8.86 8.80 6.22
C LEU A 63 9.62 9.13 7.49
N ASN A 64 9.38 10.32 8.03
CA ASN A 64 9.92 10.71 9.32
C ASN A 64 9.38 9.80 10.43
N ASN A 65 10.28 9.24 11.25
CA ASN A 65 9.99 8.34 12.38
C ASN A 65 9.03 8.93 13.41
N HIS A 66 8.87 10.26 13.45
CA HIS A 66 7.99 10.99 14.36
C HIS A 66 6.71 11.50 13.71
N LEU A 67 6.43 11.14 12.44
CA LEU A 67 5.21 11.57 11.77
C LEU A 67 3.98 10.92 12.41
N SER A 68 3.20 11.75 13.10
CA SER A 68 1.95 11.32 13.72
C SER A 68 0.73 11.95 13.06
N ILE A 69 -0.35 11.20 12.94
CA ILE A 69 -1.65 11.68 12.45
C ILE A 69 -2.77 11.32 13.44
N LEU A 70 -3.85 12.10 13.47
CA LEU A 70 -5.06 11.75 14.19
C LEU A 70 -5.99 10.99 13.25
N PHE A 71 -6.11 9.67 13.43
CA PHE A 71 -6.89 8.84 12.50
C PHE A 71 -7.45 7.59 13.20
N ASN A 72 -8.36 6.87 12.55
CA ASN A 72 -8.86 5.60 13.06
C ASN A 72 -7.83 4.48 12.82
N PRO A 73 -7.37 3.75 13.86
CA PRO A 73 -6.35 2.71 13.74
C PRO A 73 -6.67 1.60 12.75
N ALA A 74 -7.87 1.02 12.87
CA ALA A 74 -8.28 -0.13 12.05
C ALA A 74 -8.37 0.26 10.58
N TYR A 75 -8.85 1.48 10.29
CA TYR A 75 -8.89 1.99 8.93
C TYR A 75 -7.50 2.28 8.37
N LEU A 76 -6.60 2.85 9.18
CA LEU A 76 -5.22 3.06 8.73
C LEU A 76 -4.55 1.72 8.38
N GLU A 77 -4.71 0.71 9.23
CA GLU A 77 -4.16 -0.62 8.99
C GLU A 77 -4.66 -1.21 7.67
N SER A 78 -5.97 -1.16 7.43
CA SER A 78 -6.56 -1.62 6.17
C SER A 78 -6.03 -0.87 4.94
N ILE A 79 -5.90 0.47 5.04
CA ILE A 79 -5.34 1.31 3.98
C ILE A 79 -3.89 0.91 3.69
N ILE A 80 -3.05 0.78 4.71
CA ILE A 80 -1.64 0.40 4.54
C ILE A 80 -1.52 -0.99 3.89
N GLN A 81 -2.27 -1.98 4.37
CA GLN A 81 -2.28 -3.32 3.78
C GLN A 81 -2.71 -3.30 2.31
N ASN A 82 -3.73 -2.52 1.96
CA ASN A 82 -4.20 -2.39 0.58
C ASN A 82 -3.12 -1.77 -0.33
N LEU A 83 -2.46 -0.72 0.14
CA LEU A 83 -1.39 -0.07 -0.62
C LEU A 83 -0.19 -1.00 -0.80
N LEU A 84 0.27 -1.67 0.26
CA LEU A 84 1.41 -2.57 0.20
C LEU A 84 1.13 -3.79 -0.68
N SER A 85 -0.01 -4.46 -0.50
CA SER A 85 -0.39 -5.61 -1.33
C SER A 85 -0.53 -5.22 -2.81
N ASN A 86 -1.08 -4.04 -3.11
CA ASN A 86 -1.13 -3.52 -4.48
C ASN A 86 0.28 -3.23 -5.03
N ALA A 87 1.17 -2.65 -4.23
CA ALA A 87 2.55 -2.39 -4.65
C ALA A 87 3.29 -3.69 -5.00
N ILE A 88 3.07 -4.77 -4.24
CA ILE A 88 3.64 -6.09 -4.53
C ILE A 88 3.03 -6.70 -5.79
N LYS A 89 1.70 -6.65 -5.92
CA LYS A 89 0.94 -7.25 -7.03
C LYS A 89 1.28 -6.60 -8.37
N TYR A 90 1.39 -5.28 -8.39
CA TYR A 90 1.68 -4.49 -9.60
C TYR A 90 3.14 -4.06 -9.67
N ARG A 91 4.03 -4.71 -8.90
CA ARG A 91 5.46 -4.45 -8.97
C ARG A 91 5.93 -4.60 -10.42
N HIS A 92 6.79 -3.69 -10.86
CA HIS A 92 7.45 -3.87 -12.13
C HIS A 92 8.42 -5.06 -12.01
N PRO A 93 8.30 -6.11 -12.83
CA PRO A 93 9.33 -7.13 -12.88
C PRO A 93 10.62 -6.40 -13.27
N ARG A 94 11.63 -6.47 -12.40
CA ARG A 94 12.96 -5.95 -12.69
C ARG A 94 13.42 -6.69 -13.95
N GLU A 95 13.39 -6.03 -15.10
CA GLU A 95 13.92 -6.59 -16.33
C GLU A 95 15.38 -6.97 -16.07
N GLU A 96 15.69 -8.26 -16.18
CA GLU A 96 17.07 -8.76 -16.21
C GLU A 96 17.77 -8.26 -17.49
N SER A 97 18.04 -6.96 -17.55
CA SER A 97 18.80 -6.30 -18.60
C SER A 97 20.30 -6.34 -18.29
N SER A 98 20.78 -7.48 -17.75
CA SER A 98 22.21 -7.73 -17.47
C SER A 98 22.90 -8.59 -18.54
N ASN A 99 22.18 -9.07 -19.56
CA ASN A 99 22.73 -10.02 -20.55
C ASN A 99 22.75 -9.50 -22.00
N LYS A 100 23.05 -8.21 -22.23
CA LYS A 100 23.47 -7.66 -23.54
C LYS A 100 24.32 -6.43 -23.18
N TYR A 101 25.65 -6.34 -23.30
CA TYR A 101 26.55 -6.68 -24.38
C TYR A 101 27.97 -6.89 -23.82
N LYS A 102 28.54 -8.10 -23.94
CA LYS A 102 30.01 -8.26 -24.02
C LYS A 102 30.36 -8.12 -25.51
N LEU A 103 30.76 -6.93 -25.94
CA LEU A 103 31.45 -6.77 -27.21
C LEU A 103 32.94 -7.02 -26.94
N LYS A 104 33.45 -8.05 -27.63
CA LYS A 104 34.87 -8.33 -27.84
C LYS A 104 35.45 -7.32 -28.82
#